data_AF-A0A917BQJ4-F1
#
_entry.id   AF-A0A917BQJ4-F1
#
_cell.length_a   1.000
_cell.length_b   1.000
_cell.length_c   1.000
_cell.angle_alpha   90.00
_cell.angle_beta   90.00
_cell.angle_gamma   90.00
#
_symmetry.space_group_name_H-M   'P 1'
#
loop_
_entity.id
_entity.type
_entity.pdbx_description
1 polymer ?
#
loop_
_entity_poly.entity_id
_entity_poly.type
_entity_poly.pdbx_seq_one_letter_code
_entity_poly.pdbx_strand_id
1 'polypeptide(L)'
;MQDDSEQPDATGTECLILTATDAAALAGPTAPGAALAPVALADGVTFVLPLQVLDDPAHQALSALLAQLPVERVEATRFPALPAQLVP
;
A
#
# COMPACT_ATOMS: atom_id res chain seq x y z
N MET A 1 -11.65 20.86 -32.62
CA MET A 1 -11.73 20.89 -31.15
C MET A 1 -11.71 19.44 -30.72
N GLN A 2 -10.54 18.91 -30.49
CA GLN A 2 -10.37 17.55 -30.00
C GLN A 2 -9.74 17.75 -28.63
N ASP A 3 -10.54 17.51 -27.60
CA ASP A 3 -10.10 17.48 -26.21
C ASP A 3 -9.07 16.36 -26.08
N ASP A 4 -7.83 16.72 -26.32
CA ASP A 4 -6.65 16.01 -25.88
C ASP A 4 -6.58 16.15 -24.36
N SER A 5 -7.49 15.45 -23.68
CA SER A 5 -7.36 15.19 -22.25
C SER A 5 -6.35 14.06 -22.10
N GLU A 6 -5.08 14.34 -22.39
CA GLU A 6 -3.98 13.63 -21.74
C GLU A 6 -4.19 13.83 -20.24
N GLN A 7 -4.94 12.91 -19.62
CA GLN A 7 -4.99 12.82 -18.17
C GLN A 7 -3.55 12.58 -17.74
N PRO A 8 -2.88 13.56 -17.11
CA PRO A 8 -1.47 13.45 -16.84
C PRO A 8 -1.31 12.28 -15.86
N ASP A 9 -0.57 11.27 -16.30
CA ASP A 9 0.28 10.47 -15.44
C ASP A 9 -0.39 10.06 -14.12
N ALA A 10 -1.36 9.15 -14.19
CA ALA A 10 -1.92 8.49 -13.00
C ALA A 10 -0.91 7.50 -12.39
N THR A 11 0.34 7.92 -12.15
CA THR A 11 1.41 7.14 -11.48
C THR A 11 1.19 7.03 -9.97
N GLY A 12 -0.08 6.98 -9.56
CA GLY A 12 -0.49 6.69 -8.20
C GLY A 12 -1.07 5.28 -8.11
N THR A 13 -0.64 4.53 -7.11
CA THR A 13 -1.19 3.19 -6.82
C THR A 13 -2.22 3.30 -5.71
N GLU A 14 -3.39 2.69 -5.89
CA GLU A 14 -4.41 2.62 -4.84
C GLU A 14 -3.98 1.66 -3.73
N CYS A 15 -3.91 2.18 -2.52
CA CYS A 15 -3.47 1.45 -1.35
C CYS A 15 -4.42 1.69 -0.18
N LEU A 16 -4.52 0.70 0.70
CA LEU A 16 -5.10 0.85 2.02
C LEU A 16 -4.16 1.71 2.85
N ILE A 17 -4.70 2.69 3.56
CA ILE A 17 -3.95 3.58 4.44
C ILE A 17 -4.09 3.09 5.88
N LEU A 18 -2.95 2.90 6.53
CA LEU A 18 -2.81 2.38 7.88
C LEU A 18 -2.12 3.41 8.76
N THR A 19 -2.57 3.47 10.02
CA THR A 19 -1.81 4.11 11.08
C THR A 19 -0.63 3.23 11.49
N ALA A 20 0.36 3.79 12.20
CA ALA A 20 1.45 2.99 12.77
C ALA A 20 0.95 1.85 13.68
N THR A 21 -0.16 2.06 14.39
CA THR A 21 -0.79 1.05 15.24
C THR A 21 -1.40 -0.08 14.42
N ASP A 22 -2.18 0.25 13.40
CA ASP A 22 -2.80 -0.76 12.52
C ASP A 22 -1.73 -1.54 11.75
N ALA A 23 -0.71 -0.84 11.27
CA ALA A 23 0.42 -1.45 10.59
C ALA A 23 1.16 -2.42 11.52
N ALA A 24 1.41 -2.06 12.77
CA ALA A 24 2.05 -2.97 13.73
C ALA A 24 1.15 -4.16 14.09
N ALA A 25 -0.16 -3.97 14.18
CA ALA A 25 -1.12 -5.03 14.48
C ALA A 25 -1.30 -6.01 13.32
N LEU A 26 -1.22 -5.52 12.08
CA LEU A 26 -1.36 -6.30 10.86
C LEU A 26 -0.03 -6.87 10.35
N ALA A 27 1.11 -6.25 10.70
CA ALA A 27 2.42 -6.69 10.25
C ALA A 27 2.73 -8.09 10.79
N GLY A 28 3.04 -8.99 9.87
CA GLY A 28 3.44 -10.35 10.20
C GLY A 28 2.64 -11.43 9.46
N PRO A 29 2.88 -12.69 9.81
CA PRO A 29 2.26 -13.83 9.13
C PRO A 29 0.76 -13.88 9.41
N THR A 30 -0.04 -13.88 8.35
CA THR A 30 -1.50 -14.08 8.43
C THR A 30 -1.89 -15.50 8.08
N ALA A 31 -1.09 -16.15 7.22
CA ALA A 31 -1.21 -17.55 6.85
C ALA A 31 0.18 -18.15 6.58
N PRO A 32 0.31 -19.49 6.47
CA PRO A 32 1.59 -20.14 6.18
C PRO A 32 2.19 -19.62 4.86
N GLY A 33 3.31 -18.92 4.94
CA GLY A 33 3.98 -18.34 3.77
C GLY A 33 3.40 -17.02 3.27
N ALA A 34 2.34 -16.49 3.90
CA ALA A 34 1.76 -15.19 3.57
C ALA A 34 1.83 -14.26 4.78
N ALA A 35 2.64 -13.21 4.66
CA ALA A 35 2.79 -12.19 5.68
C ALA A 35 2.41 -10.83 5.11
N LEU A 36 1.61 -10.08 5.87
CA LEU A 36 1.38 -8.68 5.55
C LEU A 36 2.63 -7.88 5.92
N ALA A 37 3.10 -7.11 4.96
CA ALA A 37 4.22 -6.19 5.12
C ALA A 37 3.75 -4.77 4.75
N PRO A 38 3.18 -4.02 5.72
CA PRO A 38 2.83 -2.63 5.51
C PRO A 38 4.07 -1.81 5.12
N VAL A 39 3.96 -1.04 4.05
CA VAL A 39 5.04 -0.19 3.56
C VAL A 39 4.90 1.19 4.19
N ALA A 40 5.90 1.63 4.95
CA ALA A 40 5.95 3.00 5.43
C ALA A 40 6.16 3.97 4.26
N LEU A 41 5.38 5.04 4.21
CA LEU A 41 5.59 6.15 3.27
C LEU A 41 6.77 7.02 3.71
N ALA A 42 7.20 7.93 2.82
CA ALA A 42 8.30 8.88 3.05
C ALA A 42 8.09 9.79 4.27
N ASP A 43 6.85 9.99 4.70
CA ASP A 43 6.51 10.73 5.93
C ASP A 43 6.87 9.97 7.22
N GLY A 44 7.10 8.66 7.12
CA GLY A 44 7.55 7.80 8.22
C GLY A 44 6.47 7.45 9.26
N VAL A 45 5.29 8.05 9.20
CA VAL A 45 4.17 7.76 10.11
C VAL A 45 2.94 7.15 9.43
N THR A 46 2.82 7.30 8.12
CA THR A 46 1.76 6.66 7.31
C THR A 46 2.27 5.35 6.73
N PHE A 47 1.46 4.31 6.85
CA PHE A 47 1.76 2.99 6.31
C PHE A 47 0.70 2.62 5.28
N VAL A 48 1.08 1.81 4.30
CA VAL A 48 0.17 1.42 3.23
C VAL A 48 0.27 -0.07 2.91
N LEU A 49 -0.86 -0.65 2.51
CA LEU A 49 -0.93 -2.00 1.95
C LEU A 49 -1.55 -1.95 0.56
N PRO A 50 -1.07 -2.74 -0.41
CA PRO A 50 -1.66 -2.77 -1.74
C PRO A 50 -3.06 -3.36 -1.68
N LEU A 51 -4.02 -2.82 -2.44
CA LEU A 51 -5.41 -3.33 -2.46
C LEU A 51 -5.53 -4.82 -2.80
N GLN A 52 -4.52 -5.39 -3.48
CA GLN A 52 -4.45 -6.81 -3.82
C GLN A 52 -4.58 -7.72 -2.58
N VAL A 53 -4.22 -7.24 -1.38
CA VAL A 53 -4.37 -8.02 -0.15
C VAL A 53 -5.83 -8.27 0.24
N LEU A 54 -6.79 -7.50 -0.27
CA LEU A 54 -8.22 -7.72 -0.01
C LEU A 54 -8.76 -8.94 -0.78
N ASP A 55 -8.24 -9.18 -1.98
CA ASP A 55 -8.62 -10.28 -2.85
C ASP A 55 -7.81 -11.55 -2.55
N ASP A 56 -6.69 -11.40 -1.84
CA ASP A 56 -5.83 -12.53 -1.50
C ASP A 56 -6.47 -13.46 -0.44
N PRO A 57 -6.68 -14.74 -0.75
CA PRO A 57 -7.32 -15.69 0.16
C PRO A 57 -6.50 -15.93 1.43
N ALA A 58 -5.18 -15.72 1.41
CA ALA A 58 -4.31 -15.87 2.57
C ALA A 58 -4.50 -14.75 3.61
N HIS A 59 -5.13 -13.63 3.21
CA HIS A 59 -5.50 -12.53 4.09
C HIS A 59 -7.01 -12.45 4.32
N GLN A 60 -7.80 -13.44 3.86
CA GLN A 60 -9.26 -13.43 3.99
C GLN A 60 -9.74 -13.28 5.44
N ALA A 61 -9.03 -13.88 6.41
CA ALA A 61 -9.33 -13.72 7.83
C ALA A 61 -9.27 -12.25 8.31
N LEU A 62 -8.47 -11.43 7.65
CA LEU A 62 -8.31 -10.00 7.92
C LEU A 62 -9.05 -9.13 6.91
N SER A 63 -9.64 -9.70 5.85
CA SER A 63 -10.33 -8.95 4.78
C SER A 63 -11.42 -8.03 5.31
N ALA A 64 -12.21 -8.47 6.31
CA ALA A 64 -13.21 -7.62 6.96
C ALA A 64 -12.60 -6.41 7.70
N LEU A 65 -11.41 -6.56 8.30
CA LEU A 65 -10.70 -5.47 8.97
C LEU A 65 -10.04 -4.55 7.94
N LEU A 66 -9.39 -5.13 6.94
CA LEU A 66 -8.75 -4.41 5.83
C LEU A 66 -9.77 -3.60 5.03
N ALA A 67 -10.98 -4.11 4.79
CA ALA A 67 -12.05 -3.42 4.07
C ALA A 67 -12.63 -2.22 4.83
N GLN A 68 -12.35 -2.08 6.14
CA GLN A 68 -12.72 -0.91 6.93
C GLN A 68 -11.66 0.20 6.85
N LEU A 69 -10.46 -0.09 6.34
CA LEU A 69 -9.39 0.90 6.21
C LEU A 69 -9.68 1.86 5.06
N PRO A 70 -9.32 3.15 5.20
CA PRO A 70 -9.43 4.10 4.12
C PRO A 70 -8.54 3.70 2.94
N VAL A 71 -9.07 3.82 1.73
CA VAL A 71 -8.33 3.61 0.48
C VAL A 71 -7.97 4.97 -0.08
N GLU A 72 -6.69 5.16 -0.39
CA GLU A 72 -6.21 6.39 -1.02
C GLU A 72 -5.25 6.06 -2.17
N ARG A 73 -5.23 6.93 -3.17
CA ARG A 73 -4.25 6.86 -4.25
C ARG A 73 -2.95 7.49 -3.78
N VAL A 74 -1.90 6.68 -3.69
CA VAL A 74 -0.58 7.08 -3.24
C VAL A 74 0.35 7.25 -4.44
N GLU A 75 0.87 8.46 -4.63
CA GLU A 75 1.84 8.75 -5.69
C GLU A 75 3.17 8.04 -5.45
N ALA A 76 3.86 7.63 -6.51
CA ALA A 76 5.17 6.98 -6.42
C ALA A 76 6.19 7.79 -5.60
N THR A 77 6.11 9.13 -5.63
CA THR A 77 6.97 10.06 -4.88
C THR A 77 6.74 10.02 -3.37
N ARG A 78 5.60 9.50 -2.90
CA ARG A 78 5.30 9.31 -1.48
C ARG A 78 5.92 8.05 -0.92
N PHE A 79 6.28 7.09 -1.76
CA PHE A 79 7.02 5.92 -1.31
C PHE A 79 8.44 6.35 -0.96
N PRO A 80 9.06 5.71 0.05
CA PRO A 80 10.45 5.98 0.35
C PRO A 80 11.26 5.70 -0.91
N ALA A 81 12.00 6.71 -1.39
CA ALA A 81 12.97 6.49 -2.45
C ALA A 81 13.94 5.43 -1.91
N LEU A 82 13.88 4.21 -2.47
CA LEU A 82 14.88 3.20 -2.17
C LEU A 82 16.24 3.89 -2.36
N PRO A 83 17.14 3.86 -1.36
CA PRO A 83 18.46 4.43 -1.59
C PRO A 83 19.02 3.72 -2.82
N ALA A 84 19.59 4.48 -3.77
CA ALA A 84 20.21 3.96 -5.00
C ALA A 84 21.40 3.00 -4.75
N GLN A 85 21.57 2.52 -3.52
CA GLN A 85 22.64 1.68 -3.01
C GLN A 85 22.37 0.20 -3.28
N LEU A 86 22.26 -0.17 -4.56
CA LEU A 86 22.65 -1.50 -5.02
C LEU A 86 23.00 -1.46 -6.51
N VAL A 87 23.90 -0.56 -6.89
CA VAL A 87 24.65 -0.68 -8.14
C VAL A 87 26.03 -1.20 -7.75
N PRO A 88 26.37 -2.47 -8.02
CA PRO A 88 27.75 -2.94 -7.92
C PRO A 88 28.66 -2.25 -8.95
#